data_AF-A0A2V5TT06-F1
#
_entry.id   AF-A0A2V5TT06-F1
#
_cell.length_a   1.000
_cell.length_b   1.000
_cell.length_c   1.000
_cell.angle_alpha   90.00
_cell.angle_beta   90.00
_cell.angle_gamma   90.00
#
_symmetry.space_group_name_H-M   'P 1'
#
loop_
_entity.id
_entity.type
_entity.pdbx_description
1 polymer ?
#
loop_
_entity_poly.entity_id
_entity_poly.type
_entity_poly.pdbx_seq_one_letter_code
_entity_poly.pdbx_strand_id
1 'polypeptide(L)'
;MRSSGLWKPVLGGLLLALAIYIGGFKFDQHLRTRRGPWQVTFTTAHSGAPAIIVNQPKLNIANLKIVFPGETTTNASGTVVFDFPQKPVPFGRVKFEDLTYLPGTVTFDFFGHEIELLPRTLYINRKSRPWESNATITLTPADKPAVLPAPMPGKKKY
;
A
#
# COMPACT_ATOMS: atom_id res chain seq x y z
N MET A 1 -48.25 -31.72 20.68
CA MET A 1 -47.64 -30.43 21.09
C MET A 1 -47.90 -29.42 19.98
N ARG A 2 -48.71 -28.38 20.22
CA ARG A 2 -48.94 -27.31 19.23
C ARG A 2 -47.65 -26.50 19.10
N SER A 3 -47.09 -26.44 17.89
CA SER A 3 -46.00 -25.50 17.56
C SER A 3 -46.54 -24.09 17.82
N SER A 4 -46.02 -23.41 18.84
CA SER A 4 -46.33 -22.00 19.06
C SER A 4 -45.93 -21.23 17.80
N GLY A 5 -46.71 -20.22 17.41
CA GLY A 5 -46.44 -19.38 16.23
C GLY A 5 -45.13 -18.57 16.29
N LEU A 6 -44.22 -18.90 17.20
CA LEU A 6 -42.91 -18.30 17.44
C LEU A 6 -41.95 -18.42 16.25
N TRP A 7 -42.15 -19.40 15.36
CA TRP A 7 -41.25 -19.59 14.22
C TRP A 7 -41.29 -18.43 13.22
N LYS A 8 -42.45 -17.75 13.07
CA LYS A 8 -42.61 -16.61 12.16
C LYS A 8 -41.79 -15.38 12.59
N PRO A 9 -41.89 -14.88 13.85
CA PRO A 9 -41.05 -13.76 14.28
C PRO A 9 -39.57 -14.13 14.36
N VAL A 10 -39.23 -15.38 14.72
CA VAL A 10 -37.82 -15.86 14.70
C VAL A 10 -37.25 -15.84 13.28
N LEU A 11 -38.00 -16.37 12.30
CA LEU A 11 -37.58 -16.34 10.90
C LEU A 11 -37.50 -14.90 10.36
N GLY A 12 -38.47 -14.05 10.72
CA GLY A 12 -38.45 -12.63 10.35
C GLY A 12 -37.21 -11.90 10.89
N GLY A 13 -36.87 -12.13 12.17
CA GLY A 13 -35.66 -11.58 12.78
C GLY A 13 -34.37 -12.10 12.13
N LEU A 14 -34.30 -13.40 11.82
CA LEU A 14 -33.16 -14.00 11.14
C LEU A 14 -32.95 -13.39 9.74
N LEU A 15 -34.02 -13.25 8.96
CA LEU A 15 -33.94 -12.66 7.62
C LEU A 15 -33.53 -11.19 7.67
N LEU A 16 -34.05 -10.42 8.64
CA LEU A 16 -33.65 -9.03 8.84
C LEU A 16 -32.16 -8.92 9.21
N ALA A 17 -31.71 -9.75 10.16
CA ALA A 17 -30.29 -9.78 10.56
C ALA A 17 -29.38 -10.13 9.38
N LEU A 18 -29.78 -11.12 8.56
CA LEU A 18 -29.03 -11.50 7.36
C LEU A 18 -28.99 -10.36 6.33
N ALA A 19 -30.11 -9.67 6.10
CA ALA A 19 -30.18 -8.55 5.17
C ALA A 19 -29.26 -7.39 5.62
N ILE A 20 -29.28 -7.03 6.91
CA ILE A 20 -28.41 -5.99 7.48
C ILE A 20 -26.94 -6.40 7.34
N TYR A 21 -26.60 -7.65 7.67
CA TYR A 21 -25.24 -8.14 7.57
C TYR A 21 -24.71 -8.08 6.13
N ILE A 22 -25.48 -8.61 5.16
CA ILE A 22 -25.08 -8.60 3.75
C ILE A 22 -24.95 -7.17 3.24
N GLY A 23 -25.91 -6.30 3.54
CA GLY A 23 -25.88 -4.90 3.12
C GLY A 23 -24.67 -4.16 3.68
N GLY A 24 -24.43 -4.28 4.98
CA GLY A 24 -23.27 -3.68 5.66
C GLY A 24 -21.95 -4.19 5.12
N PHE A 25 -21.80 -5.50 4.95
CA PHE A 25 -20.60 -6.11 4.40
C PHE A 25 -20.31 -5.65 2.97
N LYS A 26 -21.33 -5.64 2.10
CA LYS A 26 -21.17 -5.18 0.71
C LYS A 26 -20.82 -3.70 0.64
N PHE A 27 -21.44 -2.88 1.49
CA PHE A 27 -21.15 -1.46 1.57
C PHE A 27 -19.71 -1.20 2.04
N ASP A 28 -19.27 -1.85 3.13
CA ASP A 28 -17.89 -1.77 3.61
C ASP A 28 -16.90 -2.22 2.53
N GLN A 29 -17.11 -3.39 1.93
CA GLN A 29 -16.27 -3.90 0.84
C GLN A 29 -16.17 -2.91 -0.33
N HIS A 30 -17.28 -2.26 -0.70
CA HIS A 30 -17.28 -1.22 -1.72
C HIS A 30 -16.44 -0.02 -1.29
N LEU A 31 -16.61 0.51 -0.07
CA LEU A 31 -15.82 1.64 0.42
C LEU A 31 -14.33 1.33 0.46
N ARG A 32 -13.96 0.10 0.87
CA ARG A 32 -12.57 -0.36 0.96
C ARG A 32 -11.89 -0.43 -0.40
N THR A 33 -12.61 -0.77 -1.47
CA THR A 33 -12.02 -1.07 -2.79
C THR A 33 -12.24 0.01 -3.84
N ARG A 34 -13.26 0.87 -3.72
CA ARG A 34 -13.70 1.81 -4.78
C ARG A 34 -12.65 2.78 -5.30
N ARG A 35 -11.58 3.05 -4.55
CA ARG A 35 -10.50 3.96 -4.97
C ARG A 35 -9.35 3.26 -5.70
N GLY A 36 -9.31 1.94 -5.69
CA GLY A 36 -8.29 1.14 -6.35
C GLY A 36 -6.91 1.19 -5.66
N PRO A 37 -6.06 0.17 -5.87
CA PRO A 37 -4.78 -0.01 -5.19
C PRO A 37 -3.66 0.85 -5.79
N TRP A 38 -2.52 0.91 -5.09
CA TRP A 38 -1.24 1.28 -5.71
C TRP A 38 -0.78 0.18 -6.67
N GLN A 39 -0.26 0.57 -7.83
CA GLN A 39 0.38 -0.34 -8.78
C GLN A 39 1.84 0.08 -8.93
N VAL A 40 2.75 -0.81 -8.54
CA VAL A 40 4.19 -0.54 -8.59
C VAL A 40 4.85 -1.56 -9.52
N THR A 41 5.37 -1.08 -10.64
CA THR A 41 6.13 -1.88 -11.60
C THR A 41 7.61 -1.78 -11.28
N PHE A 42 8.23 -2.90 -10.96
CA PHE A 42 9.66 -3.06 -10.72
C PHE A 42 10.32 -3.38 -12.05
N THR A 43 11.33 -2.60 -12.42
CA THR A 43 11.98 -2.65 -13.73
C THR A 43 13.44 -2.20 -13.62
N THR A 44 14.13 -2.15 -14.75
CA THR A 44 15.47 -1.61 -14.90
C THR A 44 15.45 -0.42 -15.85
N ALA A 45 16.16 0.65 -15.52
CA ALA A 45 16.39 1.76 -16.42
C ALA A 45 17.31 1.33 -17.58
N HIS A 46 17.39 2.17 -18.63
CA HIS A 46 18.27 1.90 -19.77
C HIS A 46 19.77 1.78 -19.37
N SER A 47 20.16 2.43 -18.27
CA SER A 47 21.49 2.31 -17.67
C SER A 47 21.73 1.00 -16.92
N GLY A 48 20.74 0.10 -16.82
CA GLY A 48 20.79 -1.11 -16.00
C GLY A 48 20.46 -0.90 -14.52
N ALA A 49 20.30 0.36 -14.08
CA ALA A 49 19.96 0.68 -12.70
C ALA A 49 18.53 0.20 -12.35
N PRO A 50 18.29 -0.34 -11.13
CA PRO A 50 16.95 -0.64 -10.64
C PRO A 50 16.04 0.58 -10.71
N ALA A 51 14.78 0.36 -11.06
CA ALA A 51 13.78 1.41 -11.10
C ALA A 51 12.40 0.87 -10.72
N ILE A 52 11.56 1.75 -10.19
CA ILE A 52 10.14 1.50 -10.01
C ILE A 52 9.31 2.51 -10.80
N ILE A 53 8.14 2.10 -11.26
CA ILE A 53 7.13 2.96 -11.87
C ILE A 53 5.86 2.84 -11.04
N VAL A 54 5.39 3.98 -10.52
CA VAL A 54 4.22 4.05 -9.63
C VAL A 54 3.03 4.59 -10.41
N ASN A 55 1.91 3.88 -10.31
CA ASN A 55 0.62 4.26 -10.88
C ASN A 55 -0.49 4.18 -9.83
N GLN A 56 -1.41 5.15 -9.87
CA GLN A 56 -2.67 5.15 -9.13
C GLN A 56 -3.73 5.89 -9.97
N PRO A 57 -4.60 5.15 -10.69
CA PRO A 57 -5.53 5.73 -11.65
C PRO A 57 -6.57 6.69 -11.05
N LYS A 58 -7.09 6.39 -9.86
CA LYS A 58 -8.15 7.20 -9.24
C LYS A 58 -7.68 8.57 -8.76
N LEU A 59 -6.39 8.70 -8.48
CA LEU A 59 -5.70 9.92 -8.08
C LEU A 59 -5.02 10.61 -9.27
N ASN A 60 -5.19 10.10 -10.50
CA ASN A 60 -4.53 10.58 -11.72
C ASN A 60 -2.98 10.57 -11.63
N ILE A 61 -2.42 9.64 -10.86
CA ILE A 61 -0.98 9.43 -10.76
C ILE A 61 -0.60 8.38 -11.81
N ALA A 62 0.21 8.77 -12.78
CA ALA A 62 0.63 7.88 -13.87
C ALA A 62 2.12 8.02 -14.13
N ASN A 63 2.78 6.89 -14.37
CA ASN A 63 4.17 6.78 -14.83
C ASN A 63 5.20 7.55 -14.01
N LEU A 64 4.97 7.73 -12.69
CA LEU A 64 6.01 8.30 -11.84
C LEU A 64 7.14 7.28 -11.75
N LYS A 65 8.31 7.63 -12.28
CA LYS A 65 9.47 6.74 -12.30
C LYS A 65 10.46 7.14 -11.21
N ILE A 66 10.93 6.18 -10.43
CA ILE A 66 12.00 6.38 -9.46
C ILE A 66 13.15 5.46 -9.83
N VAL A 67 14.33 6.02 -10.08
CA VAL A 67 15.53 5.29 -10.51
C VAL A 67 16.57 5.34 -9.39
N PHE A 68 17.27 4.22 -9.18
CA PHE A 68 18.30 4.06 -8.16
C PHE A 68 19.69 3.81 -8.80
N PRO A 69 20.37 4.84 -9.34
CA PRO A 69 21.70 4.65 -9.93
C PRO A 69 22.72 4.17 -8.89
N GLY A 70 23.65 3.32 -9.32
CA GLY A 70 24.69 2.76 -8.46
C GLY A 70 24.21 1.60 -7.58
N GLU A 71 22.92 1.30 -7.56
CA GLU A 71 22.36 0.10 -6.94
C GLU A 71 22.23 -1.03 -7.96
N THR A 72 22.18 -2.28 -7.48
CA THR A 72 22.03 -3.46 -8.33
C THR A 72 20.92 -4.36 -7.81
N THR A 73 20.22 -5.03 -8.73
CA THR A 73 19.23 -6.04 -8.41
C THR A 73 19.38 -7.23 -9.36
N THR A 74 19.17 -8.43 -8.84
CA THR A 74 19.24 -9.69 -9.59
C THR A 74 17.86 -10.28 -9.89
N ASN A 75 16.80 -9.69 -9.36
CA ASN A 75 15.45 -10.23 -9.42
C ASN A 75 14.71 -9.81 -10.70
N ALA A 76 13.79 -10.67 -11.14
CA ALA A 76 13.00 -10.43 -12.34
C ALA A 76 12.07 -9.21 -12.19
N SER A 77 11.89 -8.47 -13.29
CA SER A 77 10.93 -7.37 -13.37
C SER A 77 9.50 -7.88 -13.18
N GLY A 78 8.62 -7.05 -12.61
CA GLY A 78 7.24 -7.43 -12.37
C GLY A 78 6.40 -6.29 -11.80
N THR A 79 5.08 -6.38 -11.93
CA THR A 79 4.16 -5.40 -11.33
C THR A 79 3.52 -6.00 -10.09
N VAL A 80 3.62 -5.28 -8.97
CA VAL A 80 2.93 -5.61 -7.73
C VAL A 80 1.76 -4.65 -7.54
N VAL A 81 0.57 -5.22 -7.42
CA VAL A 81 -0.67 -4.50 -7.12
C VAL A 81 -0.96 -4.62 -5.63
N PHE A 82 -0.99 -3.51 -4.90
CA PHE A 82 -1.19 -3.48 -3.44
C PHE A 82 -2.68 -3.46 -3.09
N ASP A 83 -3.37 -4.57 -3.36
CA ASP A 83 -4.78 -4.81 -3.02
C ASP A 83 -4.96 -5.88 -1.92
N PHE A 84 -3.87 -6.53 -1.51
CA PHE A 84 -3.83 -7.56 -0.48
C PHE A 84 -2.47 -7.48 0.23
N PRO A 85 -2.41 -7.67 1.56
CA PRO A 85 -1.18 -7.50 2.32
C PRO A 85 -0.13 -8.58 2.04
N GLN A 86 1.10 -8.29 2.40
CA GLN A 86 2.27 -9.16 2.44
C GLN A 86 2.63 -9.78 1.08
N LYS A 87 2.33 -9.05 0.00
CA LYS A 87 2.78 -9.47 -1.33
C LYS A 87 4.31 -9.38 -1.43
N PRO A 88 4.97 -10.40 -2.00
CA PRO A 88 6.39 -10.33 -2.26
C PRO A 88 6.68 -9.25 -3.30
N VAL A 89 7.78 -8.52 -3.11
CA VAL A 89 8.27 -7.52 -4.04
C VAL A 89 9.56 -7.99 -4.71
N PRO A 90 9.79 -7.69 -6.00
CA PRO A 90 11.02 -8.09 -6.70
C PRO A 90 12.31 -7.59 -6.05
N PHE A 91 12.35 -6.40 -5.46
CA PHE A 91 13.53 -5.95 -4.71
C PHE A 91 13.16 -4.98 -3.60
N GLY A 92 14.11 -4.76 -2.69
CA GLY A 92 13.87 -4.04 -1.44
C GLY A 92 12.89 -4.78 -0.54
N ARG A 93 12.18 -4.04 0.30
CA ARG A 93 11.16 -4.59 1.21
C ARG A 93 10.04 -3.60 1.45
N VAL A 94 8.85 -4.12 1.73
CA VAL A 94 7.74 -3.35 2.28
C VAL A 94 7.98 -3.20 3.78
N LYS A 95 8.19 -1.97 4.26
CA LYS A 95 8.35 -1.66 5.69
C LYS A 95 7.02 -1.59 6.41
N PHE A 96 6.00 -1.09 5.73
CA PHE A 96 4.67 -0.87 6.28
C PHE A 96 3.66 -0.80 5.14
N GLU A 97 2.46 -1.30 5.39
CA GLU A 97 1.32 -1.12 4.50
C GLU A 97 0.03 -1.07 5.32
N ASP A 98 -0.87 -0.16 4.95
CA ASP A 98 -2.25 -0.15 5.40
C ASP A 98 -3.14 -0.20 4.15
N LEU A 99 -3.71 -1.37 3.90
CA LEU A 99 -4.58 -1.65 2.76
C LEU A 99 -6.05 -1.81 3.18
N THR A 100 -6.43 -1.30 4.36
CA THR A 100 -7.81 -1.38 4.87
C THR A 100 -8.76 -0.68 3.91
N TYR A 101 -8.40 0.54 3.50
CA TYR A 101 -9.09 1.32 2.48
C TYR A 101 -8.10 1.75 1.40
N LEU A 102 -8.37 1.34 0.16
CA LEU A 102 -7.47 1.62 -0.96
C LEU A 102 -7.48 3.12 -1.35
N PRO A 103 -6.39 3.64 -1.95
CA PRO A 103 -5.12 2.92 -2.20
C PRO A 103 -4.29 2.70 -0.92
N GLY A 104 -4.68 3.29 0.20
CA GLY A 104 -4.00 3.11 1.47
C GLY A 104 -2.60 3.73 1.49
N THR A 105 -1.79 3.28 2.44
CA THR A 105 -0.38 3.69 2.56
C THR A 105 0.50 2.49 2.29
N VAL A 106 1.58 2.68 1.53
CA VAL A 106 2.63 1.68 1.35
C VAL A 106 3.99 2.34 1.52
N THR A 107 4.78 1.83 2.46
CA THR A 107 6.14 2.31 2.74
C THR A 107 7.14 1.25 2.33
N PHE A 108 8.11 1.64 1.53
CA PHE A 108 9.19 0.79 1.07
C PHE A 108 10.53 1.20 1.67
N ASP A 109 11.42 0.22 1.71
CA ASP A 109 12.86 0.41 1.85
C ASP A 109 13.53 -0.20 0.63
N PHE A 110 14.03 0.70 -0.23
CA PHE A 110 14.77 0.35 -1.44
C PHE A 110 16.21 0.79 -1.27
N PHE A 111 17.09 -0.17 -1.00
CA PHE A 111 18.54 0.08 -0.89
C PHE A 111 18.90 1.11 0.21
N GLY A 112 18.07 1.25 1.25
CA GLY A 112 18.22 2.26 2.30
C GLY A 112 17.44 3.57 2.04
N HIS A 113 16.82 3.73 0.87
CA HIS A 113 15.86 4.80 0.62
C HIS A 113 14.48 4.45 1.13
N GLU A 114 13.87 5.37 1.86
CA GLU A 114 12.51 5.23 2.36
C GLU A 114 11.56 5.92 1.39
N ILE A 115 10.62 5.17 0.82
CA ILE A 115 9.62 5.70 -0.12
C ILE A 115 8.24 5.38 0.42
N GLU A 116 7.43 6.42 0.64
CA GLU A 116 6.08 6.27 1.19
C GLU A 116 5.05 6.81 0.22
N LEU A 117 4.16 5.92 -0.24
CA LEU A 117 3.06 6.26 -1.12
C LEU A 117 1.83 6.55 -0.25
N LEU A 118 1.42 7.81 -0.14
CA LEU A 118 0.14 8.19 0.43
C LEU A 118 -0.76 8.84 -0.62
N PRO A 119 -2.09 8.76 -0.47
CA PRO A 119 -3.01 9.37 -1.43
C PRO A 119 -2.78 10.88 -1.61
N ARG A 120 -2.36 11.56 -0.54
CA ARG A 120 -2.20 13.02 -0.51
C ARG A 120 -0.83 13.51 -1.00
N THR A 121 0.23 12.71 -0.85
CA THR A 121 1.60 13.13 -1.13
C THR A 121 2.51 11.90 -1.20
N LEU A 122 3.59 12.02 -1.95
CA LEU A 122 4.71 11.10 -1.92
C LEU A 122 5.69 11.55 -0.84
N TYR A 123 6.18 10.67 0.03
CA TYR A 123 7.40 10.95 0.80
C TYR A 123 8.58 10.18 0.23
N ILE A 124 9.72 10.86 0.13
CA ILE A 124 11.01 10.22 -0.18
C ILE A 124 11.99 10.66 0.88
N ASN A 125 12.63 9.70 1.55
CA ASN A 125 13.60 9.90 2.61
C ASN A 125 13.09 10.92 3.65
N ARG A 126 11.83 10.73 4.10
CA ARG A 126 11.12 11.56 5.09
C ARG A 126 10.81 13.00 4.64
N LYS A 127 11.01 13.33 3.37
CA LYS A 127 10.65 14.64 2.79
C LYS A 127 9.42 14.49 1.90
N SER A 128 8.39 15.30 2.16
CA SER A 128 7.20 15.34 1.32
C SER A 128 7.50 15.90 -0.05
N ARG A 129 6.91 15.30 -1.07
CA ARG A 129 6.92 15.75 -2.46
C ARG A 129 5.50 15.69 -3.02
N PRO A 130 5.08 16.70 -3.81
CA PRO A 130 3.82 16.60 -4.53
C PRO A 130 3.86 15.44 -5.52
N TRP A 131 2.69 14.92 -5.87
CA TRP A 131 2.58 13.94 -6.94
C TRP A 131 2.73 14.63 -8.29
N GLU A 132 3.68 14.16 -9.10
CA GLU A 132 3.93 14.66 -10.45
C GLU A 132 3.95 13.48 -11.43
N SER A 133 2.87 13.32 -12.20
CA SER A 133 2.76 12.25 -13.19
C SER A 133 3.81 12.40 -14.29
N ASN A 134 4.34 11.27 -14.78
CA ASN A 134 5.43 11.17 -15.76
C ASN A 134 6.77 11.76 -15.29
N ALA A 135 6.88 12.24 -14.05
CA ALA A 135 8.15 12.70 -13.52
C ALA A 135 9.11 11.51 -13.33
N THR A 136 10.40 11.76 -13.54
CA THR A 136 11.47 10.83 -13.21
C THR A 136 12.29 11.39 -12.07
N ILE A 137 12.31 10.67 -10.95
CA ILE A 137 13.09 11.00 -9.76
C ILE A 137 14.30 10.08 -9.72
N THR A 138 15.48 10.67 -9.54
CA THR A 138 16.72 9.92 -9.38
C THR A 138 17.14 9.97 -7.92
N LEU A 139 17.41 8.81 -7.32
CA LEU A 139 17.89 8.67 -5.95
C LEU A 139 19.25 8.00 -5.96
N THR A 140 20.28 8.76 -5.63
CA THR A 140 21.66 8.29 -5.57
C THR A 140 22.01 7.81 -4.16
N PRO A 141 23.10 7.03 -3.99
CA PRO A 141 23.51 6.60 -2.65
C PRO A 141 23.79 7.75 -1.66
N ALA A 142 24.14 8.94 -2.16
CA ALA A 142 24.34 10.12 -1.33
C ALA A 142 23.03 10.70 -0.74
N ASP A 143 21.87 10.37 -1.33
CA ASP A 143 20.56 10.86 -0.90
C ASP A 143 19.96 10.04 0.26
N LYS A 144 20.63 8.96 0.67
CA LYS A 144 20.14 8.05 1.72
C LYS A 144 19.96 8.81 3.04
N PRO A 145 18.82 8.64 3.73
CA PRO A 145 18.61 9.29 5.01
C PRO A 145 19.57 8.73 6.05
N ALA A 146 19.95 9.55 7.03
CA ALA A 146 20.68 9.06 8.19
C ALA A 146 19.89 7.95 8.89
N VAL A 147 20.60 6.89 9.29
CA VAL A 147 20.05 5.80 10.09
C VAL A 147 19.53 6.38 11.40
N LEU A 148 18.27 6.12 11.73
CA LEU A 148 17.73 6.57 13.01
C LEU A 148 18.44 5.80 14.13
N PRO A 149 18.81 6.47 15.23
CA PRO A 149 19.32 5.77 16.40
C PRO A 149 18.27 4.76 16.88
N ALA A 150 18.72 3.58 17.33
CA ALA A 150 17.82 2.59 17.90
C ALA A 150 17.02 3.23 19.05
N PRO A 151 15.72 2.96 19.16
CA PRO A 151 14.94 3.45 20.30
C PRO A 151 15.62 2.97 21.57
N MET A 152 15.99 3.90 22.45
CA MET A 152 16.57 3.56 23.74
C MET A 152 15.58 2.66 24.49
N PRO A 153 16.03 1.54 25.09
CA PRO A 153 15.14 0.70 25.87
C PRO A 153 14.51 1.56 26.96
N GLY A 154 13.20 1.81 26.84
CA GLY A 154 12.47 2.60 27.82
C GLY A 154 12.60 1.92 29.18
N LYS A 155 13.00 2.68 30.21
CA LYS A 155 12.93 2.20 31.59
C LYS A 155 11.49 1.79 31.85
N LYS A 156 11.23 0.48 32.01
CA LYS A 156 9.94 -0.02 32.48
C LYS A 156 9.68 0.64 33.83
N LYS A 157 8.70 1.54 33.89
CA LYS A 157 8.13 1.97 35.17
C LYS A 157 7.26 0.80 35.63
N TYR A 158 7.80 0.02 36.57
CA TYR A 158 7.00 -0.86 37.41
C TYR A 158 6.42 -0.04 38.56
#